data_AF-A0A4Y8SFR2-F1
#
_entry.id   AF-A0A4Y8SFR2-F1
#
_cell.length_a   1.000
_cell.length_b   1.000
_cell.length_c   1.000
_cell.angle_alpha   90.00
_cell.angle_beta   90.00
_cell.angle_gamma   90.00
#
_symmetry.space_group_name_H-M   'P 1'
#
loop_
_entity.id
_entity.type
_entity.pdbx_description
1 polymer ?
#
loop_
_entity_poly.entity_id
_entity_poly.type
_entity_poly.pdbx_seq_one_letter_code
_entity_poly.pdbx_strand_id
1 'polypeptide(L)'
;MANIAISANPTTQQFTITLDQWEWTKLQIKENGAWVNVPKQSGGVQFQYTGTGPVQFKAVANHNIVIVNGPTTLYMTGPDKKSTYIATISYGDVNSEIHLHGVLIVLDEYLPIDLPGPLFFSQGRMTGEFYVDVAS
;
A
#
# COMPACT_ATOMS: atom_id res chain seq x y z
N MET A 1 -7.87 -8.48 -12.21
CA MET A 1 -8.29 -7.66 -11.07
C MET A 1 -7.10 -7.52 -10.17
N ALA A 2 -6.23 -6.57 -10.49
CA ALA A 2 -5.08 -6.11 -9.73
C ALA A 2 -5.55 -5.64 -8.35
N ASN A 3 -5.28 -6.41 -7.31
CA ASN A 3 -5.64 -6.08 -5.93
C ASN A 3 -4.44 -5.50 -5.18
N ILE A 4 -4.64 -4.31 -4.60
CA ILE A 4 -3.78 -3.77 -3.53
C ILE A 4 -4.50 -4.03 -2.22
N ALA A 5 -3.89 -4.82 -1.34
CA ALA A 5 -4.38 -5.08 0.01
C ALA A 5 -3.40 -4.52 1.03
N ILE A 6 -3.88 -3.71 1.96
CA ILE A 6 -3.07 -3.18 3.07
C ILE A 6 -3.63 -3.69 4.38
N SER A 7 -2.77 -4.31 5.18
CA SER A 7 -3.08 -4.70 6.56
C SER A 7 -1.93 -4.31 7.49
N ALA A 8 -2.16 -4.34 8.80
CA ALA A 8 -1.05 -4.36 9.76
C ALA A 8 -1.24 -5.45 10.80
N ASN A 9 -0.10 -5.90 11.29
CA ASN A 9 -0.03 -6.77 12.45
C ASN A 9 0.27 -5.89 13.67
N PRO A 10 -0.71 -5.70 14.58
CA PRO A 10 -0.48 -4.87 15.76
C PRO A 10 0.62 -5.47 16.62
N THR A 11 0.72 -6.80 16.77
CA THR A 11 1.72 -7.45 17.63
C THR A 11 3.16 -7.20 17.16
N THR A 12 3.42 -7.29 15.85
CA THR A 12 4.78 -7.13 15.31
C THR A 12 5.08 -5.72 14.83
N GLN A 13 4.12 -4.80 14.92
CA GLN A 13 4.23 -3.42 14.43
C GLN A 13 4.59 -3.34 12.93
N GLN A 14 4.24 -4.38 12.17
CA GLN A 14 4.54 -4.47 10.75
C GLN A 14 3.31 -4.20 9.91
N PHE A 15 3.47 -3.37 8.90
CA PHE A 15 2.51 -3.27 7.82
C PHE A 15 2.77 -4.36 6.79
N THR A 16 1.71 -4.85 6.16
CA THR A 16 1.80 -5.72 4.99
C THR A 16 1.02 -5.10 3.84
N ILE A 17 1.72 -4.83 2.74
CA ILE A 17 1.13 -4.44 1.47
C ILE A 17 1.28 -5.62 0.52
N THR A 18 0.16 -6.14 0.05
CA THR A 18 0.12 -7.25 -0.90
C THR A 18 -0.42 -6.74 -2.23
N LEU A 19 0.33 -7.02 -3.30
CA LEU A 19 -0.09 -6.82 -4.68
C LEU A 19 -0.29 -8.19 -5.31
N ASP A 20 -1.50 -8.44 -5.80
CA ASP A 20 -1.74 -9.69 -6.51
C ASP A 20 -1.09 -9.71 -7.90
N GLN A 21 -1.05 -10.90 -8.50
CA GLN A 21 -0.34 -11.15 -9.75
C GLN A 21 -1.00 -10.57 -11.00
N TRP A 22 -2.21 -10.06 -10.86
CA TRP A 22 -3.00 -9.69 -12.02
C TRP A 22 -2.62 -8.29 -12.45
N GLU A 23 -1.98 -8.22 -13.60
CA GLU A 23 -1.93 -7.04 -14.47
C GLU A 23 -0.90 -5.94 -14.12
N TRP A 24 0.03 -6.17 -13.19
CA TRP A 24 1.23 -5.31 -13.05
C TRP A 24 2.23 -5.57 -14.18
N THR A 25 2.40 -4.58 -15.04
CA THR A 25 3.31 -4.62 -16.19
C THR A 25 4.74 -4.20 -15.84
N LYS A 26 4.90 -3.43 -14.76
CA LYS A 26 6.19 -3.03 -14.19
C LYS A 26 6.04 -2.73 -12.69
N LEU A 27 6.98 -3.20 -11.89
CA LEU A 27 7.05 -2.95 -10.45
C LEU A 27 8.50 -2.65 -10.04
N GLN A 28 8.72 -1.52 -9.37
CA GLN A 28 10.02 -1.14 -8.82
C GLN A 28 9.90 -0.80 -7.34
N ILE A 29 10.93 -1.10 -6.56
CA ILE A 29 11.03 -0.71 -5.14
C ILE A 29 12.30 0.12 -4.97
N LYS A 30 12.21 1.21 -4.21
CA LYS A 30 13.39 1.94 -3.75
C LYS A 30 13.86 1.37 -2.42
N GLU A 31 15.01 0.70 -2.41
CA GLU A 31 15.66 0.16 -1.21
C GLU A 31 17.05 0.78 -1.09
N ASN A 32 17.42 1.27 0.10
CA ASN A 32 18.73 1.90 0.37
C ASN A 32 19.12 2.99 -0.66
N GLY A 33 18.12 3.76 -1.12
CA GLY A 33 18.32 4.84 -2.09
C GLY A 33 18.35 4.40 -3.56
N ALA A 34 18.38 3.12 -3.87
CA ALA A 34 18.46 2.59 -5.23
C ALA A 34 17.14 1.92 -5.69
N TRP A 35 16.82 2.07 -6.98
CA TRP A 35 15.66 1.41 -7.59
C TRP A 35 15.99 -0.01 -8.02
N VAL A 36 15.19 -0.96 -7.55
CA VAL A 36 15.29 -2.38 -7.88
C VAL A 36 14.00 -2.82 -8.57
N ASN A 37 14.12 -3.49 -9.72
CA ASN A 37 12.97 -4.10 -10.38
C ASN A 37 12.56 -5.35 -9.62
N VAL A 38 11.27 -5.45 -9.28
CA VAL A 38 10.74 -6.67 -8.68
C VAL A 38 10.54 -7.70 -9.79
N PRO A 39 11.23 -8.84 -9.75
CA PRO A 39 11.03 -9.89 -10.74
C PRO A 39 9.60 -10.39 -10.64
N LYS A 40 8.93 -10.55 -11.78
CA LYS A 40 7.58 -11.11 -11.83
C LYS A 40 7.61 -12.54 -11.27
N GLN A 41 7.01 -12.74 -10.10
CA GLN A 41 6.94 -14.06 -9.47
C GLN A 41 5.83 -14.92 -10.09
N SER A 42 6.00 -16.25 -10.06
CA SER A 42 4.96 -17.22 -10.41
C SER A 42 4.09 -17.54 -9.18
N GLY A 43 2.77 -17.36 -9.25
CA GLY A 43 1.82 -17.62 -8.15
C GLY A 43 0.81 -16.49 -7.96
N GLY A 44 -0.18 -16.62 -7.08
CA GLY A 44 -1.29 -15.65 -6.95
C GLY A 44 -0.94 -14.25 -6.40
N VAL A 45 0.26 -14.09 -5.82
CA VAL A 45 0.79 -12.83 -5.29
C VAL A 45 2.03 -12.44 -6.09
N GLN A 46 2.08 -11.21 -6.60
CA GLN A 46 3.25 -10.70 -7.33
C GLN A 46 4.21 -9.91 -6.45
N PHE A 47 3.72 -9.32 -5.36
CA PHE A 47 4.57 -8.64 -4.39
C PHE A 47 3.95 -8.62 -3.01
N GLN A 48 4.78 -8.80 -1.99
CA GLN A 48 4.45 -8.54 -0.60
C GLN A 48 5.57 -7.72 0.02
N TYR A 49 5.22 -6.54 0.52
CA TYR A 49 6.09 -5.77 1.39
C TYR A 49 5.67 -5.99 2.84
N THR A 50 6.63 -6.29 3.72
CA THR A 50 6.43 -6.30 5.16
C THR A 50 7.53 -5.50 5.83
N GLY A 51 7.17 -4.48 6.61
CA GLY A 51 8.17 -3.61 7.25
C GLY A 51 7.63 -2.69 8.32
N THR A 52 8.57 -2.04 9.00
CA THR A 52 8.37 -1.08 10.09
C THR A 52 8.78 0.32 9.63
N GLY A 53 7.91 1.31 9.76
CA GLY A 53 8.20 2.69 9.37
C GLY A 53 7.27 3.23 8.28
N PRO A 54 7.43 4.51 7.90
CA PRO A 54 6.57 5.12 6.92
C PRO A 54 6.80 4.50 5.53
N VAL A 55 5.73 4.11 4.88
CA VAL A 55 5.78 3.54 3.52
C VAL A 55 5.00 4.44 2.59
N GLN A 56 5.59 4.78 1.46
CA GLN A 56 4.88 5.46 0.38
C GLN A 56 4.81 4.53 -0.81
N PHE A 57 3.71 4.57 -1.54
CA PHE A 57 3.62 3.85 -2.81
C PHE A 57 2.83 4.64 -3.83
N LYS A 58 3.23 4.46 -5.08
CA LYS A 58 2.58 5.04 -6.24
C LYS A 58 2.24 3.95 -7.23
N ALA A 59 1.06 4.02 -7.81
CA ALA A 59 0.69 3.16 -8.91
C ALA A 59 -0.03 3.96 -9.99
N VAL A 60 0.18 3.58 -11.24
CA VAL A 60 -0.45 4.18 -12.40
C VAL A 60 -1.20 3.10 -13.16
N ALA A 61 -2.50 3.28 -13.35
CA ALA A 61 -3.34 2.39 -14.13
C ALA A 61 -3.67 3.03 -15.49
N ASN A 62 -3.52 2.27 -16.58
CA ASN A 62 -3.76 2.78 -17.94
C ASN A 62 -5.25 2.77 -18.34
N HIS A 63 -6.16 2.36 -17.43
CA HIS A 63 -7.60 2.24 -17.64
C HIS A 63 -8.37 2.59 -16.34
N ASN A 64 -9.70 2.63 -16.41
CA ASN A 64 -10.60 3.01 -15.31
C ASN A 64 -10.36 2.26 -13.98
N ILE A 65 -10.44 2.98 -12.85
CA ILE A 65 -10.55 2.42 -11.49
C ILE A 65 -11.99 2.00 -11.18
N VAL A 66 -12.16 0.83 -10.58
CA VAL A 66 -13.36 0.53 -9.78
C VAL A 66 -12.97 0.46 -8.31
N ILE A 67 -13.49 1.40 -7.50
CA ILE A 67 -13.30 1.37 -6.05
C ILE A 67 -14.22 0.28 -5.52
N VAL A 68 -13.64 -0.80 -5.01
CA VAL A 68 -14.44 -1.95 -4.56
C VAL A 68 -15.01 -1.72 -3.16
N ASN A 69 -14.35 -0.91 -2.30
CA ASN A 69 -14.84 -0.57 -0.97
C ASN A 69 -14.29 0.78 -0.46
N GLY A 70 -15.08 1.49 0.34
CA GLY A 70 -14.57 2.51 1.28
C GLY A 70 -14.33 1.88 2.66
N PRO A 71 -13.51 2.48 3.54
CA PRO A 71 -12.85 3.78 3.45
C PRO A 71 -11.51 3.77 2.67
N THR A 72 -11.01 4.96 2.31
CA THR A 72 -9.66 5.16 1.75
C THR A 72 -8.59 5.41 2.81
N THR A 73 -8.98 5.35 4.08
CA THR A 73 -8.10 5.52 5.23
C THR A 73 -8.39 4.43 6.26
N LEU A 74 -7.32 3.85 6.80
CA LEU A 74 -7.32 2.86 7.87
C LEU A 74 -6.61 3.48 9.07
N TYR A 75 -7.26 3.42 10.23
CA TYR A 75 -6.66 3.71 11.53
C TYR A 75 -6.56 2.41 12.31
N MET A 76 -5.40 2.17 12.93
CA MET A 76 -5.22 1.06 13.84
C MET A 76 -4.42 1.50 15.06
N THR A 77 -4.92 1.14 16.22
CA THR A 77 -4.26 1.27 17.50
C THR A 77 -2.98 0.42 17.53
N GLY A 78 -1.87 1.01 17.95
CA GLY A 78 -0.64 0.28 18.20
C GLY A 78 -0.75 -0.71 19.36
N PRO A 79 0.05 -1.79 19.39
CA PRO A 79 -0.05 -2.86 20.39
C PRO A 79 0.18 -2.36 21.83
N ASP A 80 0.96 -1.30 21.99
CA ASP A 80 1.31 -0.71 23.27
C ASP A 80 0.36 0.41 23.71
N LYS A 81 -0.66 0.72 22.89
CA LYS A 81 -1.57 1.85 23.06
C LYS A 81 -0.84 3.18 23.29
N LYS A 82 0.32 3.36 22.65
CA LYS A 82 1.05 4.63 22.63
C LYS A 82 1.13 5.25 21.24
N SER A 83 0.88 4.44 20.21
CA SER A 83 0.96 4.84 18.81
C SER A 83 -0.33 4.53 18.05
N THR A 84 -0.53 5.22 16.93
CA THR A 84 -1.60 4.98 15.97
C THR A 84 -1.02 4.83 14.58
N TYR A 85 -1.38 3.76 13.91
CA TYR A 85 -0.97 3.42 12.56
C TYR A 85 -2.03 3.96 11.62
N ILE A 86 -1.60 4.75 10.64
CA ILE A 86 -2.50 5.36 9.66
C ILE A 86 -2.05 4.94 8.26
N ALA A 87 -2.93 4.31 7.50
CA ALA A 87 -2.75 4.13 6.07
C ALA A 87 -3.80 4.93 5.33
N THR A 88 -3.40 5.78 4.39
CA THR A 88 -4.31 6.55 3.54
C THR A 88 -3.95 6.31 2.09
N ILE A 89 -4.97 6.18 1.25
CA ILE A 89 -4.85 6.07 -0.19
C ILE A 89 -5.65 7.20 -0.82
N SER A 90 -5.05 7.84 -1.80
CA SER A 90 -5.65 8.84 -2.66
C SER A 90 -5.45 8.43 -4.10
N TYR A 91 -6.38 8.83 -4.97
CA TYR A 91 -6.26 8.56 -6.40
C TYR A 91 -6.90 9.69 -7.20
N GLY A 92 -6.45 9.87 -8.44
CA GLY A 92 -6.97 10.86 -9.36
C GLY A 92 -6.65 10.54 -10.80
N ASP A 93 -7.54 10.96 -11.71
CA ASP A 93 -7.32 10.88 -13.15
C ASP A 93 -6.38 12.00 -13.58
N VAL A 94 -5.34 11.63 -14.32
CA VAL A 94 -4.43 12.54 -15.01
C VAL A 94 -4.25 12.01 -16.43
N ASN A 95 -4.74 12.75 -17.43
CA ASN A 95 -4.58 12.40 -18.84
C ASN A 95 -5.07 10.99 -19.22
N SER A 96 -6.18 10.51 -18.64
CA SER A 96 -6.71 9.14 -18.85
C SER A 96 -5.87 8.02 -18.22
N GLU A 97 -4.90 8.37 -17.39
CA GLU A 97 -4.22 7.46 -16.48
C GLU A 97 -4.72 7.71 -15.07
N ILE A 98 -4.89 6.66 -14.28
CA ILE A 98 -5.25 6.86 -12.87
C ILE A 98 -4.04 6.68 -12.00
N HIS A 99 -3.69 7.77 -11.31
CA HIS A 99 -2.59 7.82 -10.36
C HIS A 99 -3.13 7.51 -8.97
N LEU A 100 -2.55 6.51 -8.34
CA LEU A 100 -2.83 6.12 -6.97
C LEU A 100 -1.61 6.42 -6.12
N HIS A 101 -1.84 7.05 -4.98
CA HIS A 101 -0.84 7.42 -4.00
C HIS A 101 -1.29 6.91 -2.65
N GLY A 102 -0.51 6.02 -2.05
CA GLY A 102 -0.74 5.59 -0.68
C GLY A 102 0.42 5.95 0.23
N VAL A 103 0.06 6.31 1.45
CA VAL A 103 0.98 6.71 2.52
C VAL A 103 0.59 5.94 3.77
N LEU A 104 1.58 5.32 4.38
CA LEU A 104 1.48 4.63 5.65
C LEU A 104 2.41 5.37 6.61
N ILE A 105 1.91 5.75 7.78
CA ILE A 105 2.66 6.43 8.83
C ILE A 105 2.32 5.86 10.20
N VAL A 106 3.20 6.13 11.16
CA VAL A 106 2.98 5.91 12.58
C VAL A 106 2.92 7.27 13.26
N LEU A 107 1.86 7.51 14.03
CA LEU A 107 1.78 8.63 14.96
C LEU A 107 2.20 8.13 16.34
N ASP A 108 3.06 8.87 17.03
CA ASP A 108 3.40 8.67 18.44
C ASP A 108 2.30 9.21 19.37
N GLU A 109 1.04 8.99 18.99
CA GLU A 109 -0.15 9.34 19.73
C GLU A 109 -1.14 8.18 19.67
N TYR A 110 -1.81 7.92 20.78
CA TYR A 110 -2.87 6.93 20.86
C TYR A 110 -4.23 7.55 20.53
N LEU A 111 -4.82 7.12 19.42
CA LEU A 111 -6.21 7.39 19.07
C LEU A 111 -7.03 6.13 19.34
N PRO A 112 -8.08 6.18 20.18
CA PRO A 112 -8.95 5.04 20.47
C PRO A 112 -9.94 4.78 19.31
N ILE A 113 -9.43 4.68 18.08
CA ILE A 113 -10.20 4.44 16.87
C ILE A 113 -9.51 3.36 16.03
N ASP A 114 -10.24 2.28 15.79
CA ASP A 114 -9.87 1.27 14.81
C ASP A 114 -10.93 1.30 13.71
N LEU A 115 -10.56 1.76 12.53
CA LEU A 115 -11.44 1.61 11.36
C LEU A 115 -11.31 0.18 10.84
N PRO A 116 -12.43 -0.48 10.49
CA PRO A 116 -12.38 -1.86 10.04
C PRO A 116 -11.68 -1.98 8.67
N GLY A 117 -10.95 -3.09 8.52
CA GLY A 117 -10.71 -3.71 7.23
C GLY A 117 -9.31 -3.51 6.64
N PRO A 118 -8.86 -4.45 5.80
CA PRO A 118 -7.80 -4.15 4.86
C PRO A 118 -8.31 -3.13 3.84
N LEU A 119 -7.47 -2.18 3.47
CA LEU A 119 -7.80 -1.28 2.35
C LEU A 119 -7.63 -2.09 1.04
N PHE A 120 -8.71 -2.23 0.27
CA PHE A 120 -8.73 -3.01 -0.97
C PHE A 120 -9.03 -2.13 -2.19
N PHE A 121 -8.21 -2.25 -3.22
CA PHE A 121 -8.38 -1.59 -4.52
C PHE A 121 -8.22 -2.64 -5.60
N SER A 122 -9.18 -2.76 -6.53
CA SER A 122 -9.16 -3.77 -7.60
C SER A 122 -9.23 -3.11 -8.97
N GLN A 123 -8.33 -3.44 -9.90
CA GLN A 123 -8.30 -2.82 -11.24
C GLN A 123 -7.76 -3.69 -12.38
N GLY A 124 -7.75 -3.14 -13.60
CA GLY A 124 -7.12 -3.72 -14.79
C GLY A 124 -5.58 -3.58 -14.78
N ARG A 125 -4.97 -3.38 -15.96
CA ARG A 125 -3.50 -3.23 -16.14
C ARG A 125 -2.90 -2.01 -15.43
N MET A 126 -1.91 -2.28 -14.58
CA MET A 126 -1.20 -1.30 -13.75
C MET A 126 0.32 -1.32 -14.01
N THR A 127 0.97 -0.20 -13.75
CA THR A 127 2.40 -0.09 -13.43
C THR A 127 2.53 0.51 -12.04
N GLY A 128 3.61 0.28 -11.32
CA GLY A 128 3.84 1.06 -10.11
C GLY A 128 5.23 0.99 -9.54
N GLU A 129 5.39 1.85 -8.55
CA GLU A 129 6.64 2.16 -7.89
C GLU A 129 6.37 2.24 -6.39
N PHE A 130 7.14 1.48 -5.62
CA PHE A 130 7.09 1.44 -4.17
C PHE A 130 8.27 2.20 -3.63
N TYR A 131 7.96 3.13 -2.73
CA TYR A 131 8.91 4.01 -2.08
C TYR A 131 8.93 3.62 -0.62
N VAL A 132 9.81 2.70 -0.28
CA VAL A 132 10.00 2.33 1.12
C VAL A 132 10.98 3.35 1.71
N ASP A 133 10.46 4.30 2.47
CA ASP A 133 11.30 5.15 3.30
C ASP A 133 11.57 4.42 4.61
N VAL A 134 12.60 3.56 4.59
CA VAL A 134 13.09 2.99 5.84
C VAL A 134 13.76 4.15 6.56
N ALA A 135 13.03 4.79 7.48
CA ALA A 135 13.60 5.82 8.34
C ALA A 135 14.93 5.32 8.92
N SER A 136 16.02 5.90 8.44
CA SER A 136 17.40 5.62 8.86
C SER A 136 17.70 6.23 10.22
#